data_AF-W0T321-F1
#
_entry.id   AF-W0T321-F1
#
_cell.length_a   1.000
_cell.length_b   1.000
_cell.length_c   1.000
_cell.angle_alpha   90.00
_cell.angle_beta   90.00
_cell.angle_gamma   90.00
#
_symmetry.space_group_name_H-M   'P 1'
#
loop_
_entity.id
_entity.type
_entity.pdbx_description
1 polymer ?
#
loop_
_entity_poly.entity_id
_entity_poly.type
_entity_poly.pdbx_seq_one_letter_code
_entity_poly.pdbx_strand_id
1 'polypeptide(L)'
;MLRLGLNLPNRMVGLNASSMVKRATKVRFNSTGSLNKMTWPEFFQLRKKERVYNTVSSVLTAIVFVNGSWFYFSTLEIDPTQTILGFDPLMTISVGMIGFAGVGWLLGPIFGSALFKVTSGSKLAQYQQKQLAFLAKIQKNRVNPQSQSFSNPVPDYYGEKINSIQQYRQWLRDCHSYKRKASEFL
;
A
#
# COMPACT_ATOMS: atom_id res chain seq x y z
N MET A 1 3.36 -60.43 44.21
CA MET A 1 4.02 -61.58 43.56
C MET A 1 4.96 -61.05 42.49
N LEU A 2 6.21 -61.49 42.55
CA LEU A 2 7.37 -61.05 41.76
C LEU A 2 7.67 -62.05 40.63
N ARG A 3 8.43 -61.55 39.63
CA ARG A 3 9.21 -62.22 38.56
C ARG A 3 8.49 -62.41 37.22
N LEU A 4 8.91 -61.72 36.16
CA LEU A 4 10.13 -61.85 35.33
C LEU A 4 10.08 -63.05 34.38
N GLY A 5 10.05 -62.75 33.09
CA GLY A 5 10.32 -63.66 31.98
C GLY A 5 10.73 -62.86 30.75
N LEU A 6 12.02 -62.93 30.40
CA LEU A 6 12.67 -62.34 29.23
C LEU A 6 12.15 -62.93 27.90
N ASN A 7 12.15 -62.13 26.83
CA ASN A 7 12.78 -62.56 25.58
C ASN A 7 13.16 -61.39 24.64
N LEU A 8 14.22 -61.63 23.88
CA LEU A 8 15.15 -60.73 23.21
C LEU A 8 14.68 -60.21 21.82
N PRO A 9 15.43 -59.30 21.17
CA PRO A 9 14.92 -58.28 20.26
C PRO A 9 14.91 -58.72 18.80
N ASN A 10 14.11 -58.04 17.97
CA ASN A 10 14.32 -58.10 16.53
C ASN A 10 13.91 -56.82 15.80
N ARG A 11 14.93 -56.27 15.13
CA ARG A 11 14.89 -55.75 13.76
C ARG A 11 14.27 -54.37 13.44
N MET A 12 15.15 -53.63 12.77
CA MET A 12 14.95 -52.85 11.55
C MET A 12 14.88 -51.32 11.70
N VAL A 13 16.07 -50.76 11.54
CA VAL A 13 16.40 -49.49 10.89
C VAL A 13 15.38 -49.12 9.82
N GLY A 14 14.53 -48.15 10.12
CA GLY A 14 13.72 -47.43 9.13
C GLY A 14 14.41 -46.12 8.78
N LEU A 15 15.13 -46.10 7.65
CA LEU A 15 15.59 -44.87 7.00
C LEU A 15 14.35 -44.09 6.54
N ASN A 16 13.97 -43.04 7.27
CA ASN A 16 12.96 -42.10 6.81
C ASN A 16 13.54 -41.24 5.68
N ALA A 17 13.32 -41.67 4.44
CA ALA A 17 13.55 -40.87 3.26
C ALA A 17 12.52 -39.73 3.20
N SER A 18 12.91 -38.55 3.66
CA SER A 18 12.15 -37.32 3.50
C SER A 18 11.95 -37.02 2.02
N SER A 19 10.76 -37.33 1.49
CA SER A 19 10.35 -36.95 0.14
C SER A 19 10.21 -35.43 0.07
N MET A 20 11.25 -34.76 -0.44
CA MET A 20 11.24 -33.35 -0.76
C MET A 20 10.30 -33.11 -1.94
N VAL A 21 9.01 -32.93 -1.66
CA VAL A 21 8.02 -32.51 -2.65
C VAL A 21 8.36 -31.09 -3.06
N LYS A 22 9.11 -30.96 -4.18
CA LYS A 22 9.34 -29.69 -4.84
C LYS A 22 7.98 -29.12 -5.23
N ARG A 23 7.54 -28.08 -4.49
CA ARG A 23 6.35 -27.29 -4.79
C ARG A 23 6.59 -26.57 -6.12
N ALA A 24 6.27 -27.22 -7.23
CA ALA A 24 6.26 -26.59 -8.53
C ALA A 24 5.20 -25.48 -8.51
N THR A 25 5.65 -24.22 -8.48
CA THR A 25 4.81 -23.07 -8.74
C THR A 25 4.21 -23.23 -10.14
N LYS A 26 2.93 -23.64 -10.21
CA LYS A 26 2.13 -23.53 -11.44
C LYS A 26 2.02 -22.04 -11.77
N VAL A 27 2.93 -21.54 -12.60
CA VAL A 27 2.75 -20.28 -13.31
C VAL A 27 1.58 -20.52 -14.25
N ARG A 28 0.37 -20.10 -13.85
CA ARG A 28 -0.77 -20.07 -14.74
C ARG A 28 -0.55 -18.93 -15.72
N PHE A 29 -0.14 -19.27 -16.94
CA PHE A 29 -0.25 -18.36 -18.08
C PHE A 29 -1.73 -18.14 -18.38
N ASN A 30 -2.22 -16.91 -18.17
CA ASN A 30 -3.60 -16.57 -18.44
C ASN A 30 -3.76 -16.24 -19.93
N SER A 31 -4.30 -17.21 -20.68
CA SER A 31 -5.00 -17.13 -21.97
C SER A 31 -4.75 -15.89 -22.85
N THR A 32 -4.09 -16.14 -23.97
CA THR A 32 -4.14 -15.37 -25.23
C THR A 32 -5.59 -15.01 -25.60
N GLY A 33 -5.97 -13.74 -25.42
CA GLY A 33 -7.36 -13.32 -25.61
C GLY A 33 -7.57 -11.80 -25.60
N SER A 34 -6.64 -11.06 -26.19
CA SER A 34 -6.77 -9.74 -26.83
C SER A 34 -5.38 -9.13 -26.87
N LEU A 35 -4.77 -9.01 -28.05
CA LEU A 35 -3.43 -8.44 -28.24
C LEU A 35 -3.31 -6.95 -27.79
N ASN A 36 -4.37 -6.35 -27.23
CA ASN A 36 -4.45 -4.93 -26.91
C ASN A 36 -5.21 -4.56 -25.62
N LYS A 37 -5.53 -5.49 -24.70
CA LYS A 37 -6.17 -5.13 -23.42
C LYS A 37 -5.34 -5.55 -22.21
N MET A 38 -4.97 -4.57 -21.39
CA MET A 38 -4.29 -4.74 -20.11
C MET A 38 -4.96 -5.80 -19.22
N THR A 39 -4.17 -6.70 -18.64
CA THR A 39 -4.65 -7.77 -17.73
C THR A 39 -4.89 -7.23 -16.31
N TRP A 40 -5.66 -7.94 -15.46
CA TRP A 40 -5.93 -7.46 -14.08
C TRP A 40 -4.67 -7.42 -13.19
N PRO A 41 -3.78 -8.43 -13.24
CA PRO A 41 -2.50 -8.36 -12.53
C PRO A 41 -1.66 -7.16 -12.95
N GLU A 42 -1.57 -6.89 -14.25
CA GLU A 42 -0.81 -5.76 -14.79
C GLU A 42 -1.38 -4.41 -14.33
N PHE A 43 -2.71 -4.26 -14.35
CA PHE A 43 -3.39 -3.08 -13.80
C PHE A 43 -3.02 -2.83 -12.34
N PHE A 44 -3.09 -3.88 -11.50
CA PHE A 44 -2.76 -3.75 -10.08
C PHE A 44 -1.27 -3.42 -9.85
N GLN A 45 -0.37 -3.90 -10.71
CA GLN A 45 1.04 -3.51 -10.67
C GLN A 45 1.22 -2.03 -11.00
N LEU A 46 0.55 -1.51 -12.04
CA LEU A 46 0.58 -0.09 -12.40
C LEU A 46 -0.02 0.80 -11.32
N ARG A 47 -1.15 0.40 -10.73
CA ARG A 47 -1.77 1.10 -9.59
C ARG A 47 -0.84 1.19 -8.38
N LYS A 48 -0.15 0.08 -8.06
CA LYS A 48 0.87 0.08 -7.01
C LYS A 48 2.03 1.01 -7.36
N LYS A 49 2.49 0.99 -8.61
CA LYS A 49 3.55 1.89 -9.10
C LYS A 49 3.14 3.35 -8.92
N GLU A 50 1.96 3.77 -9.37
CA GLU A 50 1.45 5.14 -9.21
C GLU A 50 1.53 5.61 -7.75
N ARG A 51 1.08 4.79 -6.80
CA ARG A 51 1.16 5.11 -5.36
C ARG A 51 2.60 5.28 -4.88
N VAL A 52 3.52 4.45 -5.36
CA VAL A 52 4.95 4.56 -5.03
C VAL A 52 5.53 5.85 -5.60
N TYR A 53 5.23 6.20 -6.86
CA TYR A 53 5.67 7.47 -7.46
C TYR A 53 5.17 8.67 -6.64
N ASN A 54 3.91 8.67 -6.23
CA ASN A 54 3.34 9.74 -5.40
C ASN A 54 3.99 9.83 -4.02
N THR A 55 4.25 8.69 -3.37
CA THR A 55 4.89 8.67 -2.04
C THR A 55 6.35 9.11 -2.11
N VAL A 56 7.11 8.58 -3.07
CA VAL A 56 8.53 8.91 -3.25
C VAL A 56 8.71 10.37 -3.63
N SER A 57 7.89 10.88 -4.56
CA SER A 57 7.93 12.30 -4.93
C SER A 57 7.60 13.23 -3.76
N SER A 58 6.66 12.87 -2.88
CA SER A 58 6.38 13.60 -1.63
C SER A 58 7.60 13.73 -0.74
N VAL A 59 8.34 12.63 -0.55
CA VAL A 59 9.56 12.65 0.27
C VAL A 59 10.67 13.47 -0.41
N LEU A 60 10.89 13.26 -1.71
CA LEU A 60 11.94 13.96 -2.45
C LEU A 60 11.70 15.47 -2.53
N THR A 61 10.46 15.90 -2.79
CA THR A 61 10.11 17.32 -2.83
C THR A 61 10.19 17.99 -1.47
N ALA A 62 9.83 17.30 -0.39
CA ALA A 62 10.09 17.78 0.96
C ALA A 62 11.58 18.04 1.20
N ILE A 63 12.46 17.11 0.80
CA ILE A 63 13.92 17.29 0.90
C ILE A 63 14.37 18.50 0.08
N VAL A 64 13.92 18.65 -1.17
CA VAL A 64 14.28 19.79 -2.02
C VAL A 64 13.85 21.12 -1.38
N PHE A 65 12.63 21.20 -0.85
CA PHE A 65 12.12 22.41 -0.19
C PHE A 65 12.90 22.74 1.09
N VAL A 66 13.24 21.76 1.91
CA VAL A 66 14.07 21.95 3.10
C VAL A 66 15.46 22.47 2.72
N ASN A 67 16.09 21.88 1.72
CA ASN A 67 17.40 22.33 1.24
C ASN A 67 17.34 23.73 0.63
N GLY A 68 16.28 24.06 -0.12
CA GLY A 68 16.05 25.40 -0.66
C GLY A 68 15.83 26.44 0.45
N SER A 69 15.06 26.09 1.48
CA SER A 69 14.85 26.93 2.66
C SER A 69 16.14 27.12 3.45
N TRP A 70 16.93 26.06 3.65
CA TRP A 70 18.24 26.15 4.28
C TRP A 70 19.19 27.07 3.50
N PHE A 71 19.25 26.90 2.17
CA PHE A 71 20.05 27.76 1.31
C PHE A 71 19.66 29.24 1.48
N TYR A 72 18.36 29.54 1.49
CA TYR A 72 17.86 30.89 1.75
C TYR A 72 18.22 31.41 3.16
N PHE A 73 18.02 30.61 4.21
CA PHE A 73 18.35 31.04 5.57
C PHE A 73 19.85 31.21 5.80
N SER A 74 20.69 30.46 5.09
CA SER A 74 22.15 30.59 5.18
C SER A 74 22.69 31.92 4.64
N THR A 75 21.91 32.64 3.82
CA THR A 75 22.30 33.97 3.32
C THR A 75 21.81 35.11 4.20
N LEU A 76 21.04 34.83 5.26
CA LEU A 76 20.56 35.84 6.20
C LEU A 76 21.53 36.00 7.36
N GLU A 77 21.87 37.24 7.68
CA GLU A 77 22.58 37.57 8.92
C GLU A 77 21.59 37.57 10.08
N ILE A 78 21.79 36.66 11.03
CA ILE A 78 20.90 36.46 12.18
C ILE A 78 21.59 36.94 13.44
N ASP A 79 21.07 38.01 14.05
CA ASP A 79 21.49 38.47 15.37
C ASP A 79 20.76 37.62 16.45
N PRO A 80 21.48 36.84 17.27
CA PRO A 80 20.88 35.98 18.28
C PRO A 80 20.22 36.73 19.44
N THR A 81 20.43 38.06 19.55
CA THR A 81 19.83 38.87 20.61
C THR A 81 18.46 39.42 20.23
N GLN A 82 18.10 39.40 18.93
CA GLN A 82 16.84 39.91 18.45
C GLN A 82 15.81 38.79 18.27
N THR A 83 14.62 38.98 18.83
CA THR A 83 13.52 38.03 18.65
C THR A 83 12.84 38.23 17.30
N ILE A 84 12.55 37.13 16.60
CA ILE A 84 11.74 37.13 15.39
C ILE A 84 10.33 36.69 15.77
N LEU A 85 9.33 37.56 15.57
CA LEU A 85 7.93 37.31 15.96
C LEU A 85 7.76 36.94 17.46
N GLY A 86 8.63 37.46 18.34
CA GLY A 86 8.63 37.16 19.77
C GLY A 86 9.25 35.82 20.16
N PHE A 87 9.82 35.09 19.19
CA PHE A 87 10.56 33.85 19.42
C PHE A 87 12.07 34.04 19.15
N ASP A 88 12.88 33.19 19.76
CA ASP A 88 14.31 33.09 19.46
C ASP A 88 14.53 32.73 17.97
N PRO A 89 15.55 33.30 17.29
CA PRO A 89 15.79 33.02 15.88
C PRO A 89 15.94 31.54 15.53
N LEU A 90 16.59 30.73 16.38
CA LEU A 90 16.75 29.30 16.11
C LEU A 90 15.41 28.57 16.08
N MET A 91 14.48 28.91 16.99
CA MET A 91 13.14 28.36 16.99
C MET A 91 12.37 28.75 15.72
N THR A 92 12.44 30.03 15.35
CA THR A 92 11.72 30.56 14.17
C THR A 92 12.21 29.89 12.88
N ILE A 93 13.52 29.75 12.71
CA ILE A 93 14.13 29.09 11.55
C ILE A 93 13.74 27.61 11.52
N SER A 94 13.81 26.92 12.66
CA SER A 94 13.44 25.50 12.74
C SER A 94 11.99 25.26 12.35
N VAL A 95 11.07 26.07 12.88
CA VAL A 95 9.64 26.02 12.52
C VAL A 95 9.44 26.37 11.05
N GLY A 96 10.15 27.37 10.54
CA GLY A 96 10.14 27.75 9.12
C GLY A 96 10.56 26.58 8.23
N MET A 97 11.68 25.93 8.52
CA MET A 97 12.17 24.76 7.78
C MET A 97 11.18 23.60 7.80
N ILE A 98 10.57 23.31 8.96
CA ILE A 98 9.51 22.30 9.08
C ILE A 98 8.29 22.70 8.24
N GLY A 99 7.93 23.99 8.22
CA GLY A 99 6.89 24.54 7.35
C GLY A 99 7.18 24.30 5.87
N PHE A 100 8.38 24.63 5.41
CA PHE A 100 8.81 24.37 4.03
C PHE A 100 8.84 22.87 3.70
N ALA A 101 9.27 22.02 4.64
CA ALA A 101 9.20 20.56 4.50
C ALA A 101 7.75 20.09 4.26
N GLY A 102 6.81 20.60 5.06
CA GLY A 102 5.39 20.29 4.92
C GLY A 102 4.80 20.75 3.59
N VAL A 103 5.14 21.96 3.15
CA VAL A 103 4.73 22.47 1.82
C VAL A 103 5.28 21.59 0.70
N GLY A 104 6.58 21.28 0.74
CA GLY A 104 7.20 20.39 -0.25
C GLY A 104 6.53 19.01 -0.28
N TRP A 105 6.30 18.41 0.89
CA TRP A 105 5.64 17.12 1.03
C TRP A 105 4.23 17.10 0.41
N LEU A 106 3.43 18.16 0.64
CA LEU A 106 2.08 18.30 0.07
C LEU A 106 2.08 18.46 -1.45
N LEU A 107 3.08 19.15 -2.01
CA LEU A 107 3.19 19.37 -3.45
C LEU A 107 3.75 18.16 -4.21
N GLY A 108 4.45 17.25 -3.54
CA GLY A 108 5.09 16.11 -4.18
C GLY A 108 4.22 15.22 -5.06
N PRO A 109 3.01 14.79 -4.64
CA PRO A 109 2.15 13.93 -5.46
C PRO A 109 1.78 14.53 -6.81
N ILE A 110 1.79 15.85 -6.96
CA ILE A 110 1.56 16.53 -8.24
C ILE A 110 2.68 16.15 -9.23
N PHE A 111 3.93 16.23 -8.80
CA PHE A 111 5.10 15.83 -9.57
C PHE A 111 5.16 14.31 -9.76
N GLY A 112 4.84 13.53 -8.73
CA GLY A 112 4.77 12.06 -8.81
C GLY A 112 3.78 11.58 -9.85
N SER A 113 2.59 12.18 -9.88
CA SER A 113 1.53 11.84 -10.83
C SER A 113 1.93 12.22 -12.26
N ALA A 114 2.60 13.36 -12.45
CA ALA A 114 3.11 13.77 -13.75
C ALA A 114 4.17 12.77 -14.26
N LEU A 115 5.15 12.42 -13.41
CA LEU A 115 6.21 11.47 -13.76
C LEU A 115 5.66 10.07 -14.05
N PHE A 116 4.67 9.61 -13.27
CA PHE A 116 3.98 8.35 -13.55
C PHE A 116 3.29 8.33 -14.92
N LYS A 117 2.61 9.42 -15.30
CA LYS A 117 1.95 9.53 -16.61
C LYS A 117 2.96 9.45 -17.74
N VAL A 118 4.08 10.17 -17.63
CA VAL A 118 5.16 10.15 -18.63
C VAL A 118 5.79 8.77 -18.74
N THR A 119 6.13 8.13 -17.61
CA THR A 119 6.79 6.81 -17.60
C THR A 119 5.86 5.66 -18.01
N SER A 120 4.55 5.79 -17.81
CA SER A 120 3.58 4.76 -18.21
C SER A 120 3.30 4.75 -19.72
N GLY A 121 3.54 5.87 -20.40
CA GLY A 121 3.48 6.00 -21.85
C GLY A 121 2.20 5.42 -22.47
N SER A 122 2.36 4.52 -23.43
CA SER A 122 1.26 3.91 -24.19
C SER A 122 0.27 3.09 -23.34
N LYS A 123 0.68 2.62 -22.15
CA LYS A 123 -0.19 1.85 -21.26
C LYS A 123 -1.18 2.73 -20.47
N LEU A 124 -0.98 4.05 -20.46
CA LEU A 124 -1.76 4.98 -19.64
C LEU A 124 -3.25 4.97 -19.99
N ALA A 125 -3.60 4.95 -21.28
CA ALA A 125 -5.00 4.95 -21.71
C ALA A 125 -5.73 3.68 -21.25
N GLN A 126 -5.08 2.51 -21.42
CA GLN A 126 -5.63 1.23 -20.95
C GLN A 126 -5.71 1.17 -19.43
N TYR A 127 -4.72 1.74 -18.73
CA TYR A 127 -4.73 1.86 -17.27
C TYR A 127 -5.94 2.67 -16.79
N GLN A 128 -6.18 3.84 -17.37
CA GLN A 128 -7.31 4.72 -17.00
C GLN A 128 -8.66 4.06 -17.26
N GLN A 129 -8.86 3.45 -18.43
CA GLN A 129 -10.10 2.70 -18.73
C GLN A 129 -10.34 1.59 -17.71
N LYS A 130 -9.28 0.87 -17.34
CA LYS A 130 -9.37 -0.22 -16.38
C LYS A 130 -9.57 0.27 -14.94
N GLN A 131 -9.00 1.42 -14.60
CA GLN A 131 -9.22 2.11 -13.34
C GLN A 131 -10.70 2.48 -13.17
N LEU A 132 -11.34 3.00 -14.22
CA LEU A 132 -12.78 3.27 -14.20
C LEU A 132 -13.60 1.97 -14.02
N ALA A 133 -13.26 0.91 -14.76
CA ALA A 133 -13.91 -0.39 -14.61
C ALA A 133 -13.72 -1.00 -13.21
N PHE A 134 -12.56 -0.77 -12.58
CA PHE A 134 -12.30 -1.15 -11.20
C PHE A 134 -13.17 -0.36 -10.23
N LEU A 135 -13.25 0.97 -10.37
CA LEU A 135 -14.08 1.82 -9.52
C LEU A 135 -15.57 1.46 -9.64
N ALA A 136 -16.05 1.15 -10.84
CA ALA A 136 -17.42 0.67 -11.04
C ALA A 136 -17.69 -0.65 -10.27
N LYS A 137 -16.71 -1.56 -10.22
CA LYS A 137 -16.81 -2.78 -9.41
C LYS A 137 -16.80 -2.49 -7.91
N ILE A 138 -16.00 -1.53 -7.45
CA ILE A 138 -16.01 -1.11 -6.04
C ILE A 138 -17.36 -0.48 -5.69
N GLN A 139 -17.84 0.47 -6.48
CA GLN A 139 -19.12 1.14 -6.27
C GLN A 139 -20.30 0.16 -6.22
N LYS A 140 -20.29 -0.89 -7.07
CA LYS A 140 -21.32 -1.92 -7.06
C LYS A 140 -21.31 -2.79 -5.79
N ASN A 141 -20.14 -3.06 -5.23
CA ASN A 141 -19.99 -4.06 -4.15
C ASN A 141 -19.80 -3.44 -2.76
N ARG A 142 -19.50 -2.15 -2.66
CA ARG A 142 -19.30 -1.44 -1.38
C ARG A 142 -20.54 -1.53 -0.49
N VAL A 143 -20.30 -1.47 0.82
CA VAL A 143 -21.34 -1.48 1.84
C VAL A 143 -21.86 -0.06 2.12
N ASN A 144 -23.05 0.08 2.71
CA ASN A 144 -23.54 1.40 3.16
C ASN A 144 -22.78 1.81 4.44
N PRO A 145 -22.09 2.95 4.46
CA PRO A 145 -21.35 3.40 5.65
C PRO A 145 -22.27 3.84 6.79
N GLN A 146 -23.55 4.11 6.53
CA GLN A 146 -24.49 4.55 7.57
C GLN A 146 -24.80 3.46 8.60
N SER A 147 -24.65 2.17 8.25
CA SER A 147 -24.91 1.05 9.16
C SER A 147 -23.69 0.66 10.01
N GLN A 148 -22.76 1.60 10.23
CA GLN A 148 -21.52 1.35 10.95
C GLN A 148 -21.78 1.27 12.46
N SER A 149 -21.12 0.33 13.14
CA SER A 149 -21.05 0.32 14.60
C SER A 149 -19.60 0.21 15.06
N PHE A 150 -19.33 0.57 16.31
CA PHE A 150 -17.99 0.45 16.90
C PHE A 150 -17.48 -1.01 16.85
N SER A 151 -18.38 -1.98 17.08
CA SER A 151 -18.08 -3.42 17.04
C SER A 151 -18.03 -4.01 15.62
N ASN A 152 -18.46 -3.26 14.59
CA ASN A 152 -18.45 -3.69 13.20
C ASN A 152 -17.99 -2.52 12.29
N PRO A 153 -16.68 -2.23 12.25
CA PRO A 153 -16.15 -1.15 11.44
C PRO A 153 -16.35 -1.42 9.95
N VAL A 154 -16.56 -0.35 9.18
CA VAL A 154 -16.79 -0.43 7.73
C VAL A 154 -15.48 -0.85 7.03
N PRO A 155 -15.51 -1.85 6.14
CA PRO A 155 -14.37 -2.14 5.27
C PRO A 155 -14.05 -0.94 4.37
N ASP A 156 -12.86 -0.93 3.76
CA ASP A 156 -12.39 0.16 2.89
C ASP A 156 -13.46 0.55 1.84
N TYR A 157 -14.09 1.72 2.02
CA TYR A 157 -15.23 2.16 1.23
C TYR A 157 -14.86 2.49 -0.22
N TYR A 158 -13.62 2.94 -0.46
CA TYR A 158 -13.13 3.39 -1.76
C TYR A 158 -12.23 2.36 -2.46
N GLY A 159 -11.86 1.27 -1.77
CA GLY A 159 -10.95 0.26 -2.32
C GLY A 159 -9.55 0.81 -2.58
N GLU A 160 -9.11 1.79 -1.78
CA GLU A 160 -7.79 2.42 -1.89
C GLU A 160 -6.67 1.41 -1.59
N LYS A 161 -6.88 0.52 -0.62
CA LYS A 161 -5.88 -0.45 -0.16
C LYS A 161 -5.77 -1.69 -1.06
N ILE A 162 -6.63 -1.81 -2.07
CA ILE A 162 -6.68 -2.96 -2.97
C ILE A 162 -5.66 -2.80 -4.09
N ASN A 163 -4.57 -3.55 -3.98
CA ASN A 163 -3.44 -3.56 -4.92
C ASN A 163 -3.18 -4.96 -5.51
N SER A 164 -4.08 -5.93 -5.30
CA SER A 164 -3.99 -7.26 -5.90
C SER A 164 -5.36 -7.93 -6.01
N ILE A 165 -5.44 -8.97 -6.84
CA ILE A 165 -6.65 -9.79 -7.00
C ILE A 165 -7.02 -10.48 -5.68
N GLN A 166 -6.02 -10.91 -4.91
CA GLN A 166 -6.25 -11.58 -3.62
C GLN A 166 -6.87 -10.61 -2.61
N GLN A 167 -6.35 -9.38 -2.54
CA GLN A 167 -6.91 -8.31 -1.71
C GLN A 167 -8.32 -7.94 -2.14
N TYR A 168 -8.60 -7.89 -3.45
CA TYR A 168 -9.96 -7.65 -3.94
C TYR A 168 -10.95 -8.73 -3.50
N ARG A 169 -10.54 -10.01 -3.56
CA ARG A 169 -11.38 -11.12 -3.08
C ARG A 169 -11.58 -11.09 -1.57
N GLN A 170 -10.55 -10.71 -0.81
CA GLN A 170 -10.66 -10.52 0.63
C GLN A 170 -11.64 -9.39 0.96
N TRP A 171 -11.47 -8.23 0.32
CA TRP A 171 -12.37 -7.09 0.47
C TRP A 171 -13.83 -7.44 0.16
N LEU A 172 -14.08 -8.25 -0.89
CA LEU A 172 -15.42 -8.76 -1.16
C LEU A 172 -15.96 -9.57 0.03
N ARG A 173 -15.18 -10.49 0.61
CA ARG A 173 -15.60 -11.26 1.79
C ARG A 173 -15.88 -10.34 2.98
N ASP A 174 -15.06 -9.33 3.19
CA ASP A 174 -15.23 -8.35 4.27
C ASP A 174 -16.53 -7.54 4.09
N CYS A 175 -16.87 -7.16 2.85
CA CYS A 175 -18.16 -6.53 2.55
C CYS A 175 -19.35 -7.46 2.82
N HIS A 176 -19.25 -8.75 2.50
CA HIS A 176 -20.33 -9.71 2.79
C HIS A 176 -20.48 -9.97 4.29
N SER A 177 -19.36 -10.12 5.01
CA SER A 177 -19.39 -10.33 6.47
C SER A 177 -19.95 -9.10 7.20
N TYR A 178 -19.59 -7.89 6.75
CA TYR A 178 -20.15 -6.64 7.26
C TYR A 178 -21.66 -6.57 7.03
N LYS A 179 -22.16 -6.87 5.81
CA LYS A 179 -23.60 -6.87 5.51
C LYS A 179 -24.37 -7.84 6.40
N ARG A 180 -23.85 -9.04 6.61
CA ARG A 180 -24.47 -10.06 7.47
C ARG A 180 -24.56 -9.58 8.92
N LYS A 181 -23.47 -9.03 9.45
CA LYS A 181 -23.47 -8.46 10.81
C LYS A 181 -24.41 -7.27 10.93
N ALA A 182 -24.42 -6.37 9.93
CA ALA A 182 -25.29 -5.21 9.93
C ALA A 182 -26.79 -5.59 9.93
N SER A 183 -27.17 -6.71 9.30
CA SER A 183 -28.54 -7.23 9.37
C SER A 183 -28.89 -7.98 10.66
N GLU A 184 -27.91 -8.41 11.45
CA GLU A 184 -28.15 -9.09 12.73
C GLU A 184 -28.46 -8.10 13.88
N PHE A 185 -28.04 -6.83 13.75
CA PHE A 185 -28.16 -5.80 14.80
C PHE A 185 -29.19 -4.69 14.49
N LEU A 186 -29.89 -4.77 13.36
CA LEU A 186 -31.02 -3.90 12.99
C LEU A 186 -32.32 -4.66 13.18
#